data_AF-A0A2S2KRZ1-F1
#
_entry.id   AF-A0A2S2KRZ1-F1
#
_cell.length_a   1.000
_cell.length_b   1.000
_cell.length_c   1.000
_cell.angle_alpha   90.00
_cell.angle_beta   90.00
_cell.angle_gamma   90.00
#
_symmetry.space_group_name_H-M   'P 1'
#
loop_
_entity.id
_entity.type
_entity.pdbx_description
1 polymer ?
#
loop_
_entity_poly.entity_id
_entity_poly.type
_entity_poly.pdbx_seq_one_letter_code
_entity_poly.pdbx_strand_id
1 'polypeptide(L)'
;MTENNNSIEFRVIHKRRNRNENNDDPHQCKTIVKIEPHYMQRFGIKEGEIVKISGNTKNTVAMCLPMSDSDLQEIDTREIEVEFLNNPEKKVQHPPKIILYGPVSCNVDILGGWKQTINLSKFPESQIKSESIPEAELVTLATVNIAEKTMPGYHSHLDYSEIMGFVVTNDDRIDIPFQKEWHEKKQQEMWEKENQHPSSDIGTIRGNRSSSHLPSFPKSFQSAIVDVTPEGKPFWKITENTRFEFKDANLAKIFDPYRFTPKKLVNVVSISKQILVDDTEFTIPSLEVYSNMMKLIWYSYQRIKIPESDFTDIRKMNHMNRMMRNEHPRLIITLEDDLGNRYASTNESGGGGGSSGPDPTTMEIISNYSWHSIFSSTLDPKAKEIILTIKEVQWVRQNTTSMNMPPPPPRPSPHMTPIENTLLPKIVIAEGPWTFNVPVHWQKSSSDEAS
;
A
#
# COMPACT_ATOMS: atom_id res chain seq x y z
N MET A 1 -7.57 11.45 -31.71
CA MET A 1 -6.91 10.13 -31.64
C MET A 1 -7.17 9.59 -30.25
N THR A 2 -8.09 8.65 -30.11
CA THR A 2 -8.47 8.03 -28.84
C THR A 2 -7.48 6.91 -28.51
N GLU A 3 -6.67 7.09 -27.48
CA GLU A 3 -5.88 5.99 -26.90
C GLU A 3 -6.86 4.91 -26.42
N ASN A 4 -6.80 3.73 -27.04
CA ASN A 4 -7.48 2.55 -26.53
C ASN A 4 -6.86 2.18 -25.18
N ASN A 5 -7.53 2.55 -24.09
CA ASN A 5 -7.22 2.09 -22.74
C ASN A 5 -7.50 0.57 -22.64
N ASN A 6 -6.59 -0.25 -23.14
CA ASN A 6 -6.57 -1.72 -22.97
C ASN A 6 -6.06 -2.12 -21.56
N SER A 7 -6.45 -1.37 -20.54
CA SER A 7 -6.10 -1.64 -19.15
C SER A 7 -7.32 -2.12 -18.38
N ILE A 8 -7.17 -3.18 -17.60
CA ILE A 8 -8.24 -3.74 -16.78
C ILE A 8 -7.81 -3.70 -15.33
N GLU A 9 -8.74 -3.25 -14.49
CA GLU A 9 -8.59 -3.29 -13.05
C GLU A 9 -8.84 -4.72 -12.55
N PHE A 10 -7.91 -5.25 -11.77
CA PHE A 10 -8.01 -6.54 -11.09
C PHE A 10 -7.96 -6.33 -9.58
N ARG A 11 -8.62 -7.22 -8.85
CA ARG A 11 -8.52 -7.31 -7.39
C ARG A 11 -7.43 -8.31 -7.01
N VAL A 12 -6.47 -7.86 -6.20
CA VAL A 12 -5.41 -8.71 -5.68
C VAL A 12 -5.99 -9.65 -4.63
N ILE A 13 -5.68 -10.93 -4.78
CA ILE A 13 -5.98 -12.00 -3.82
C ILE A 13 -4.67 -12.64 -3.35
N HIS A 14 -4.66 -13.10 -2.10
CA HIS A 14 -3.51 -13.77 -1.49
C HIS A 14 -3.85 -15.22 -1.23
N LYS A 15 -2.92 -16.12 -1.55
CA LYS A 15 -3.01 -17.52 -1.14
C LYS A 15 -2.91 -17.65 0.38
N ARG A 16 -3.70 -18.54 0.96
CA ARG A 16 -3.66 -18.89 2.38
C ARG A 16 -2.30 -19.48 2.72
N ARG A 17 -1.52 -18.79 3.56
CA ARG A 17 -0.26 -19.35 4.07
C ARG A 17 -0.59 -20.44 5.09
N ASN A 18 -0.41 -21.70 4.72
CA ASN A 18 -0.52 -22.80 5.66
C ASN A 18 0.74 -22.79 6.54
N ARG A 19 0.62 -22.38 7.81
CA ARG A 19 1.78 -22.21 8.72
C ARG A 19 2.59 -23.49 8.97
N ASN A 20 2.02 -24.65 8.64
CA ASN A 20 2.60 -25.97 8.91
C ASN A 20 3.20 -26.64 7.66
N GLU A 21 2.97 -26.09 6.47
CA GLU A 21 3.58 -26.59 5.24
C GLU A 21 4.63 -25.57 4.81
N ASN A 22 5.85 -26.04 4.54
CA ASN A 22 6.78 -25.23 3.78
C ASN A 22 6.06 -24.85 2.49
N ASN A 23 5.97 -23.55 2.26
CA ASN A 23 5.13 -22.96 1.24
C ASN A 23 5.79 -23.27 -0.13
N ASP A 24 5.54 -24.46 -0.68
CA ASP A 24 6.23 -25.04 -1.83
C ASP A 24 5.76 -24.46 -3.19
N ASP A 25 5.12 -23.28 -3.21
CA ASP A 25 4.77 -22.64 -4.47
C ASP A 25 6.07 -22.20 -5.19
N PRO A 26 6.45 -22.83 -6.32
CA PRO A 26 7.73 -22.58 -6.99
C PRO A 26 7.80 -21.18 -7.63
N HIS A 27 6.70 -20.42 -7.56
CA HIS A 27 6.59 -19.05 -8.05
C HIS A 27 6.61 -18.00 -6.95
N GLN A 28 6.63 -18.40 -5.66
CA GLN A 28 6.49 -17.49 -4.51
C GLN A 28 7.47 -16.30 -4.54
N CYS A 29 8.68 -16.55 -5.04
CA CYS A 29 9.75 -15.57 -5.13
C CYS A 29 9.97 -15.04 -6.55
N LYS A 30 9.05 -15.24 -7.51
CA LYS A 30 9.28 -14.85 -8.93
C LYS A 30 8.47 -13.63 -9.34
N THR A 31 8.89 -12.97 -10.42
CA THR A 31 8.17 -11.86 -11.07
C THR A 31 7.00 -12.37 -11.92
N ILE A 32 6.03 -13.01 -11.25
CA ILE A 32 4.90 -13.71 -11.86
C ILE A 32 3.59 -13.13 -11.35
N VAL A 33 2.58 -13.12 -12.22
CA VAL A 33 1.18 -12.95 -11.84
C VAL A 33 0.34 -14.08 -12.39
N LYS A 34 -0.73 -14.42 -11.68
CA LYS A 34 -1.73 -15.38 -12.16
C LYS A 34 -3.11 -14.78 -12.24
N ILE A 35 -3.78 -14.96 -13.38
CA ILE A 35 -5.16 -14.53 -13.61
C ILE A 35 -5.98 -15.69 -14.16
N GLU A 36 -7.31 -15.64 -14.00
CA GLU A 36 -8.17 -16.73 -14.45
C GLU A 36 -8.10 -16.90 -15.99
N PRO A 37 -8.05 -18.13 -16.52
CA PRO A 37 -7.79 -18.38 -17.94
C PRO A 37 -8.76 -17.67 -18.89
N HIS A 38 -10.04 -17.54 -18.51
CA HIS A 38 -11.04 -16.88 -19.34
C HIS A 38 -10.78 -15.37 -19.50
N TYR A 39 -10.17 -14.71 -18.50
CA TYR A 39 -9.72 -13.32 -18.62
C TYR A 39 -8.48 -13.22 -19.52
N MET A 40 -7.54 -14.17 -19.45
CA MET A 40 -6.41 -14.22 -20.39
C MET A 40 -6.90 -14.27 -21.84
N GLN A 41 -7.84 -15.17 -22.14
CA GLN A 41 -8.45 -15.31 -23.46
C GLN A 41 -9.17 -14.02 -23.89
N ARG A 42 -9.99 -13.44 -23.02
CA ARG A 42 -10.73 -12.19 -23.28
C ARG A 42 -9.80 -11.03 -23.63
N PHE A 43 -8.61 -10.97 -23.03
CA PHE A 43 -7.64 -9.90 -23.23
C PHE A 43 -6.54 -10.25 -24.22
N GLY A 44 -6.62 -11.44 -24.84
CA GLY A 44 -5.62 -11.93 -25.79
C GLY A 44 -4.23 -12.04 -25.17
N ILE A 45 -4.13 -12.37 -23.88
CA ILE A 45 -2.87 -12.60 -23.17
C ILE A 45 -2.53 -14.09 -23.29
N LYS A 46 -1.34 -14.40 -23.81
CA LYS A 46 -0.81 -15.76 -23.88
C LYS A 46 -0.13 -16.14 -22.57
N GLU A 47 -0.12 -17.43 -22.26
CA GLU A 47 0.69 -17.94 -21.15
C GLU A 47 2.17 -17.60 -21.35
N GLY A 48 2.81 -17.09 -20.30
CA GLY A 48 4.20 -16.64 -20.33
C GLY A 48 4.41 -15.24 -20.92
N GLU A 49 3.35 -14.57 -21.40
CA GLU A 49 3.45 -13.21 -21.93
C GLU A 49 3.78 -12.21 -20.81
N ILE A 50 4.65 -11.24 -21.13
CA ILE A 50 5.02 -10.17 -20.19
C ILE A 50 3.94 -9.10 -20.21
N VAL A 51 3.41 -8.80 -19.03
CA VAL A 51 2.38 -7.79 -18.81
C VAL A 51 2.91 -6.66 -17.94
N LYS A 52 2.37 -5.46 -18.16
CA LYS A 52 2.62 -4.32 -17.29
C LYS A 52 1.59 -4.32 -16.16
N ILE A 53 2.06 -4.27 -14.93
CA ILE A 53 1.23 -4.13 -13.73
C ILE A 53 1.40 -2.71 -13.20
N SER A 54 0.31 -1.99 -13.04
CA SER A 54 0.29 -0.62 -12.56
C SER A 54 -0.47 -0.56 -11.24
N GLY A 55 0.24 -0.27 -10.16
CA GLY A 55 -0.34 0.00 -8.85
C GLY A 55 -0.64 1.49 -8.65
N ASN A 56 -0.76 1.91 -7.40
CA ASN A 56 -1.11 3.30 -7.07
C ASN A 56 0.04 4.28 -7.38
N THR A 57 1.27 3.88 -7.07
CA THR A 57 2.44 4.77 -7.07
C THR A 57 3.56 4.29 -7.99
N LYS A 58 3.52 3.02 -8.34
CA LYS A 58 4.57 2.33 -9.08
C LYS A 58 3.98 1.36 -10.08
N ASN A 59 4.74 1.18 -11.15
CA ASN A 59 4.48 0.17 -12.16
C ASN A 59 5.64 -0.82 -12.12
N THR A 60 5.34 -2.07 -12.45
CA THR A 60 6.33 -3.12 -12.65
C THR A 60 5.88 -4.00 -13.80
N VAL A 61 6.66 -5.03 -14.07
CA VAL A 61 6.34 -6.04 -15.08
C VAL A 61 6.31 -7.41 -14.44
N ALA A 62 5.54 -8.30 -15.05
CA ALA A 62 5.46 -9.67 -14.62
C ALA A 62 5.17 -10.58 -15.80
N MET A 63 5.59 -11.84 -15.66
CA MET A 63 5.14 -12.91 -16.53
C MET A 63 3.73 -13.35 -16.11
N CYS A 64 2.81 -13.39 -17.08
CA CYS A 64 1.43 -13.76 -16.83
C CYS A 64 1.23 -15.26 -17.06
N LEU A 65 0.77 -15.97 -16.02
CA LEU A 65 0.44 -17.38 -16.05
C LEU A 65 -1.06 -17.60 -15.77
N PRO A 66 -1.64 -18.72 -16.23
CA PRO A 66 -3.00 -19.08 -15.86
C PRO A 66 -3.07 -19.45 -14.38
N MET A 67 -4.14 -19.01 -13.72
CA MET A 67 -4.52 -19.46 -12.38
C MET A 67 -5.08 -20.89 -12.46
N SER A 68 -4.60 -21.79 -11.60
CA SER A 68 -5.11 -23.17 -11.52
C SER A 68 -6.32 -23.29 -10.60
N ASP A 69 -7.02 -24.42 -10.67
CA ASP A 69 -8.12 -24.73 -9.75
C ASP A 69 -7.63 -24.86 -8.29
N SER A 70 -6.40 -25.34 -8.08
CA SER A 70 -5.79 -25.37 -6.74
C SER A 70 -5.52 -23.97 -6.21
N ASP A 71 -5.06 -23.05 -7.07
CA ASP A 71 -4.86 -21.65 -6.70
C ASP A 71 -6.18 -21.02 -6.24
N LEU A 72 -7.32 -21.38 -6.87
CA LEU A 72 -8.66 -20.91 -6.50
C LEU A 72 -9.16 -21.49 -5.17
N GLN A 73 -8.83 -22.74 -4.86
CA GLN A 73 -9.21 -23.40 -3.60
C GLN A 73 -8.40 -22.89 -2.40
N GLU A 74 -7.17 -22.43 -2.63
CA GLU A 74 -6.25 -21.91 -1.62
C GLU A 74 -6.45 -20.41 -1.30
N ILE A 75 -7.45 -19.75 -1.89
CA ILE A 75 -7.70 -18.33 -1.67
C ILE A 75 -8.28 -18.12 -0.26
N ASP A 76 -7.58 -17.34 0.57
CA ASP A 76 -7.99 -17.05 1.96
C ASP A 76 -9.08 -15.96 2.07
N THR A 77 -9.49 -15.37 0.95
CA THR A 77 -10.37 -14.20 0.98
C THR A 77 -11.82 -14.63 1.00
N ARG A 78 -12.42 -14.63 2.19
CA ARG A 78 -13.87 -14.40 2.30
C ARG A 78 -14.17 -13.04 1.66
N GLU A 79 -15.09 -13.01 0.71
CA GLU A 79 -15.48 -11.76 0.05
C GLU A 79 -16.09 -10.82 1.09
N ILE A 80 -15.39 -9.72 1.36
CA ILE A 80 -15.94 -8.62 2.16
C ILE A 80 -17.16 -8.10 1.40
N GLU A 81 -18.32 -8.18 2.04
CA GLU A 81 -19.56 -7.62 1.51
C GLU A 81 -19.39 -6.12 1.27
N VAL A 82 -19.97 -5.60 0.19
CA VAL A 82 -20.00 -4.18 -0.11
C VAL A 82 -21.45 -3.72 -0.23
N GLU A 83 -21.79 -2.60 0.39
CA GLU A 83 -23.10 -1.93 0.28
C GLU A 83 -22.94 -0.52 -0.20
N PHE A 84 -23.92 -0.09 -1.01
CA PHE A 84 -24.03 1.27 -1.49
C PHE A 84 -25.16 1.98 -0.75
N LEU A 85 -24.85 3.00 0.04
CA LEU A 85 -25.82 3.73 0.87
C LEU A 85 -26.87 4.46 0.02
N ASN A 86 -26.41 5.14 -1.02
CA ASN A 86 -27.26 5.96 -1.89
C ASN A 86 -27.65 5.27 -3.21
N ASN A 87 -27.29 3.99 -3.36
CA ASN A 87 -27.65 3.20 -4.53
C ASN A 87 -27.80 1.70 -4.18
N PRO A 88 -28.75 1.33 -3.30
CA PRO A 88 -28.81 0.00 -2.69
C PRO A 88 -29.08 -1.14 -3.69
N GLU A 89 -29.66 -0.84 -4.86
CA GLU A 89 -29.90 -1.83 -5.92
C GLU A 89 -28.64 -2.16 -6.73
N LYS A 90 -27.58 -1.36 -6.59
CA LYS A 90 -26.35 -1.54 -7.33
C LYS A 90 -25.64 -2.82 -6.89
N LYS A 91 -25.56 -3.77 -7.82
CA LYS A 91 -24.67 -4.92 -7.67
C LYS A 91 -23.24 -4.47 -7.89
N VAL A 92 -22.37 -4.87 -6.97
CA VAL A 92 -20.93 -4.67 -7.10
C VAL A 92 -20.45 -5.49 -8.29
N GLN A 93 -19.92 -4.83 -9.32
CA GLN A 93 -19.07 -5.56 -10.26
C GLN A 93 -17.77 -5.84 -9.52
N HIS A 94 -17.54 -7.12 -9.22
CA HIS A 94 -16.26 -7.53 -8.67
C HIS A 94 -15.22 -7.50 -9.79
N PRO A 95 -14.12 -6.75 -9.63
CA PRO A 95 -13.01 -6.85 -10.55
C PRO A 95 -12.54 -8.30 -10.62
N PRO A 96 -12.03 -8.76 -11.79
CA PRO A 96 -11.39 -10.06 -11.91
C PRO A 96 -10.30 -10.26 -10.86
N LYS A 97 -10.08 -11.50 -10.44
CA LYS A 97 -9.09 -11.83 -9.41
C LYS A 97 -7.69 -12.00 -10.02
N ILE A 98 -6.67 -11.51 -9.32
CA ILE A 98 -5.25 -11.69 -9.67
C ILE A 98 -4.44 -12.09 -8.44
N ILE A 99 -3.53 -13.05 -8.61
CA ILE A 99 -2.52 -13.37 -7.61
C ILE A 99 -1.22 -12.65 -8.01
N LEU A 100 -0.68 -11.85 -7.10
CA LEU A 100 0.63 -11.23 -7.24
C LEU A 100 1.65 -11.98 -6.38
N TYR A 101 2.75 -12.42 -6.98
CA TYR A 101 3.84 -13.02 -6.22
C TYR A 101 4.81 -11.96 -5.66
N GLY A 102 5.63 -12.36 -4.68
CA GLY A 102 6.33 -11.48 -3.74
C GLY A 102 6.96 -10.23 -4.38
N PRO A 103 7.89 -10.37 -5.33
CA PRO A 103 8.55 -9.24 -5.98
C PRO A 103 7.59 -8.27 -6.66
N VAL A 104 6.57 -8.80 -7.37
CA VAL A 104 5.57 -7.97 -8.07
C VAL A 104 4.76 -7.17 -7.06
N SER A 105 4.24 -7.85 -6.02
CA SER A 105 3.45 -7.23 -4.94
C SER A 105 4.22 -6.11 -4.22
N CYS A 106 5.50 -6.33 -3.93
CA CYS A 106 6.39 -5.33 -3.33
C CYS A 106 6.62 -4.12 -4.25
N ASN A 107 6.65 -4.32 -5.56
CA ASN A 107 6.95 -3.27 -6.53
C ASN A 107 5.74 -2.43 -6.94
N VAL A 108 4.51 -2.96 -6.81
CA VAL A 108 3.27 -2.21 -7.15
C VAL A 108 2.64 -1.47 -5.98
N ASP A 109 3.20 -1.60 -4.77
CA ASP A 109 2.78 -0.85 -3.58
C ASP A 109 1.26 -0.89 -3.32
N ILE A 110 0.74 -2.12 -3.19
CA ILE A 110 -0.69 -2.38 -2.91
C ILE A 110 -1.06 -2.23 -1.44
N LEU A 111 -0.09 -1.84 -0.58
CA LEU A 111 -0.27 -1.71 0.85
C LEU A 111 -1.12 -0.45 1.15
N GLY A 112 -2.33 -0.64 1.67
CA GLY A 112 -3.18 0.45 2.15
C GLY A 112 -4.54 0.63 1.45
N GLY A 113 -4.85 -0.14 0.40
CA GLY A 113 -6.18 -0.16 -0.21
C GLY A 113 -7.11 -1.17 0.45
N TRP A 114 -8.34 -0.80 0.84
CA TRP A 114 -9.34 -1.79 1.31
C TRP A 114 -9.80 -2.73 0.19
N LYS A 115 -9.78 -2.25 -1.06
CA LYS A 115 -10.11 -3.04 -2.26
C LYS A 115 -8.89 -3.75 -2.89
N GLN A 116 -7.66 -3.34 -2.56
CA GLN A 116 -6.38 -3.85 -3.10
C GLN A 116 -6.45 -4.11 -4.62
N THR A 117 -6.73 -3.07 -5.42
CA THR A 117 -6.81 -3.20 -6.88
C THR A 117 -5.52 -2.79 -7.58
N ILE A 118 -5.28 -3.36 -8.75
CA ILE A 118 -4.16 -3.06 -9.66
C ILE A 118 -4.68 -3.03 -11.09
N ASN A 119 -3.99 -2.28 -11.96
CA ASN A 119 -4.28 -2.27 -13.38
C ASN A 119 -3.30 -3.17 -14.14
N LEU A 120 -3.83 -4.08 -14.93
CA LEU A 120 -3.04 -4.92 -15.83
C LEU A 120 -3.22 -4.41 -17.26
N SER A 121 -2.12 -4.34 -18.02
CA SER A 121 -2.14 -3.97 -19.44
C SER A 121 -1.09 -4.74 -20.23
N LYS A 122 -1.36 -4.93 -21.53
CA LYS A 122 -0.40 -5.50 -22.48
C LYS A 122 0.59 -4.42 -22.93
N PHE A 123 1.83 -4.83 -23.18
CA PHE A 123 2.73 -3.99 -23.94
C PHE A 123 2.28 -3.95 -25.41
N PRO A 124 2.39 -2.81 -26.11
CA PRO A 124 2.15 -2.73 -27.54
C PRO A 124 3.05 -3.71 -28.29
N GLU A 125 2.54 -4.37 -29.33
CA GLU A 125 3.34 -5.30 -30.16
C GLU A 125 4.60 -4.63 -30.73
N SER A 126 4.55 -3.31 -30.97
CA SER A 126 5.69 -2.50 -31.40
C SER A 126 6.85 -2.44 -30.38
N GLN A 127 6.58 -2.73 -29.10
CA GLN A 127 7.56 -2.76 -28.01
C GLN A 127 8.06 -4.18 -27.70
N ILE A 128 7.36 -5.22 -28.18
CA ILE A 128 7.71 -6.65 -28.02
C ILE A 128 8.15 -7.23 -29.38
N LYS A 129 8.86 -6.45 -30.21
CA LYS A 129 9.20 -6.83 -31.59
C LYS A 129 10.08 -8.09 -31.75
N SER A 130 10.61 -8.68 -30.68
CA SER A 130 11.37 -9.93 -30.71
C SER A 130 10.60 -11.08 -30.06
N GLU A 131 10.68 -12.26 -30.67
CA GLU A 131 10.16 -13.52 -30.10
C GLU A 131 10.82 -13.87 -28.75
N SER A 132 11.93 -13.21 -28.39
CA SER A 132 12.62 -13.33 -27.11
C SER A 132 12.48 -12.08 -26.24
N ILE A 133 12.32 -12.30 -24.93
CA ILE A 133 12.41 -11.25 -23.90
C ILE A 133 13.84 -10.70 -23.91
N PRO A 134 14.06 -9.37 -23.97
CA PRO A 134 15.40 -8.80 -23.96
C PRO A 134 16.15 -9.18 -22.67
N GLU A 135 17.38 -9.68 -22.82
CA GLU A 135 18.22 -10.05 -21.69
C GLU A 135 18.93 -8.81 -21.12
N ALA A 136 19.09 -8.77 -19.80
CA ALA A 136 19.94 -7.78 -19.14
C ALA A 136 21.40 -8.21 -19.25
N GLU A 137 22.24 -7.37 -19.85
CA GLU A 137 23.70 -7.55 -19.87
C GLU A 137 24.33 -7.12 -18.54
N LEU A 138 23.80 -6.04 -17.96
CA LEU A 138 24.25 -5.46 -16.70
C LEU A 138 23.05 -4.88 -15.95
N VAL A 139 22.92 -5.21 -14.67
CA VAL A 139 21.97 -4.60 -13.74
C VAL A 139 22.73 -3.81 -12.69
N THR A 140 22.44 -2.52 -12.60
CA THR A 140 23.03 -1.63 -11.61
C THR A 140 22.15 -1.56 -10.39
N LEU A 141 22.65 -2.06 -9.27
CA LEU A 141 21.95 -2.08 -8.00
C LEU A 141 22.34 -0.89 -7.13
N ALA A 142 21.34 -0.31 -6.47
CA ALA A 142 21.55 0.67 -5.44
C ALA A 142 22.26 0.06 -4.22
N THR A 143 23.35 0.68 -3.80
CA THR A 143 23.93 0.47 -2.47
C THR A 143 24.10 1.79 -1.75
N VAL A 144 24.46 1.70 -0.48
CA VAL A 144 24.68 2.83 0.40
C VAL A 144 25.97 2.61 1.15
N ASN A 145 26.79 3.65 1.31
CA ASN A 145 28.06 3.53 2.03
C ASN A 145 27.96 2.89 3.42
N ILE A 146 26.80 2.95 4.09
CA ILE A 146 26.59 2.28 5.38
C ILE A 146 26.49 0.76 5.24
N ALA A 147 25.98 0.22 4.13
CA ALA A 147 25.84 -1.22 3.93
C ALA A 147 27.21 -1.91 3.90
N GLU A 148 28.19 -1.33 3.19
CA GLU A 148 29.56 -1.85 3.18
C GLU A 148 30.26 -1.70 4.54
N LYS A 149 29.93 -0.65 5.29
CA LYS A 149 30.44 -0.47 6.67
C LYS A 149 29.85 -1.47 7.65
N THR A 150 28.57 -1.83 7.51
CA THR A 150 27.90 -2.77 8.41
C THR A 150 28.09 -4.22 7.99
N MET A 151 28.25 -4.49 6.69
CA MET A 151 28.43 -5.81 6.10
C MET A 151 29.57 -5.79 5.08
N PRO A 152 30.84 -5.71 5.52
CA PRO A 152 31.97 -5.64 4.59
C PRO A 152 32.02 -6.84 3.65
N GLY A 153 32.19 -6.58 2.36
CA GLY A 153 32.31 -7.57 1.30
C GLY A 153 31.00 -8.29 0.95
N TYR A 154 29.83 -7.79 1.36
CA TYR A 154 28.58 -8.52 1.18
C TYR A 154 28.25 -8.81 -0.30
N HIS A 155 28.74 -7.98 -1.25
CA HIS A 155 28.52 -8.17 -2.69
C HIS A 155 28.96 -9.55 -3.20
N SER A 156 30.06 -10.10 -2.67
CA SER A 156 30.57 -11.42 -3.09
C SER A 156 29.83 -12.60 -2.47
N HIS A 157 28.87 -12.33 -1.59
CA HIS A 157 28.12 -13.33 -0.84
C HIS A 157 26.62 -13.33 -1.15
N LEU A 158 26.23 -12.65 -2.23
CA LEU A 158 24.88 -12.71 -2.76
C LEU A 158 24.70 -13.95 -3.62
N ASP A 159 23.56 -14.61 -3.44
CA ASP A 159 23.14 -15.74 -4.27
C ASP A 159 22.12 -15.25 -5.30
N TYR A 160 22.58 -15.13 -6.54
CA TYR A 160 21.77 -14.67 -7.66
C TYR A 160 20.90 -15.79 -8.27
N SER A 161 21.07 -17.05 -7.86
CA SER A 161 20.35 -18.19 -8.45
C SER A 161 18.84 -18.07 -8.27
N GLU A 162 18.37 -17.53 -7.15
CA GLU A 162 16.95 -17.38 -6.83
C GLU A 162 16.26 -16.29 -7.67
N ILE A 163 17.03 -15.33 -8.21
CA ILE A 163 16.50 -14.23 -9.03
C ILE A 163 16.60 -14.50 -10.54
N MET A 164 17.12 -15.67 -10.93
CA MET A 164 17.24 -16.05 -12.34
C MET A 164 15.87 -16.18 -12.99
N GLY A 165 15.74 -15.60 -14.18
CA GLY A 165 14.48 -15.56 -14.93
C GLY A 165 13.52 -14.46 -14.48
N PHE A 166 13.89 -13.63 -13.50
CA PHE A 166 13.11 -12.44 -13.16
C PHE A 166 13.03 -11.52 -14.36
N VAL A 167 11.87 -10.88 -14.53
CA VAL A 167 11.66 -9.81 -15.49
C VAL A 167 11.54 -8.52 -14.70
N VAL A 168 12.40 -7.56 -15.00
CA VAL A 168 12.63 -6.36 -14.21
C VAL A 168 12.54 -5.11 -15.06
N THR A 169 12.29 -3.99 -14.40
CA THR A 169 12.35 -2.63 -14.92
C THR A 169 13.24 -1.76 -14.06
N ASN A 170 13.57 -0.56 -14.55
CA ASN A 170 14.18 0.46 -13.70
C ASN A 170 13.23 0.81 -12.54
N ASP A 171 13.80 1.15 -11.39
CA ASP A 171 13.10 1.44 -10.13
C ASP A 171 12.41 0.25 -9.43
N ASP A 172 12.45 -0.95 -10.01
CA ASP A 172 12.02 -2.17 -9.33
C ASP A 172 12.92 -2.44 -8.12
N ARG A 173 12.31 -2.86 -7.03
CA ARG A 173 13.01 -3.43 -5.89
C ARG A 173 13.28 -4.90 -6.15
N ILE A 174 14.46 -5.32 -5.74
CA ILE A 174 14.89 -6.70 -5.79
C ILE A 174 15.42 -7.10 -4.42
N ASP A 175 15.13 -8.35 -4.05
CA ASP A 175 15.61 -8.94 -2.82
C ASP A 175 16.51 -10.12 -3.19
N ILE A 176 17.80 -10.02 -2.86
CA ILE A 176 18.81 -11.00 -3.28
C ILE A 176 19.28 -11.74 -2.03
N PRO A 177 19.02 -13.05 -1.90
CA PRO A 177 19.41 -13.81 -0.74
C PRO A 177 20.93 -13.82 -0.56
N PHE A 178 21.37 -13.93 0.68
CA PHE A 178 22.76 -14.23 0.96
C PHE A 178 23.03 -15.73 0.80
N GLN A 179 24.23 -16.08 0.38
CA GLN A 179 24.73 -17.45 0.43
C GLN A 179 24.55 -18.00 1.84
N LYS A 180 23.92 -19.17 1.93
CA LYS A 180 23.50 -19.79 3.21
C LYS A 180 24.64 -19.85 4.22
N GLU A 181 25.81 -20.32 3.81
CA GLU A 181 26.98 -20.45 4.70
C GLU A 181 27.46 -19.11 5.24
N TRP A 182 27.41 -18.05 4.43
CA TRP A 182 27.80 -16.71 4.86
C TRP A 182 26.77 -16.11 5.80
N HIS A 183 25.47 -16.28 5.51
CA HIS A 183 24.37 -15.84 6.37
C HIS A 183 24.47 -16.49 7.77
N GLU A 184 24.64 -17.82 7.81
CA GLU A 184 24.76 -18.58 9.06
C GLU A 184 25.98 -18.12 9.87
N LYS A 185 27.12 -17.90 9.21
CA LYS A 185 28.32 -17.37 9.85
C LYS A 185 28.08 -15.97 10.44
N LYS A 186 27.46 -15.05 9.70
CA LYS A 186 27.17 -13.69 10.18
C LYS A 186 26.17 -13.66 11.33
N GLN A 187 25.18 -14.54 11.27
CA GLN A 187 24.22 -14.74 12.36
C GLN A 187 24.92 -15.23 13.63
N GLN A 188 25.86 -16.17 13.50
CA GLN A 188 26.65 -16.68 14.62
C GLN A 188 27.60 -15.61 15.19
N GLU A 189 28.30 -14.85 14.34
CA GLU A 189 29.17 -13.74 14.76
C GLU A 189 28.40 -12.69 15.58
N MET A 190 27.14 -12.39 15.22
CA MET A 190 26.31 -11.47 15.99
C MET A 190 25.87 -12.06 17.34
N TRP A 191 25.50 -13.35 17.38
CA TRP A 191 25.21 -14.03 18.65
C TRP A 191 26.44 -14.01 19.57
N GLU A 192 27.61 -14.34 19.05
CA GLU A 192 28.84 -14.39 19.86
C GLU A 192 29.23 -13.02 20.43
N LYS A 193 29.06 -11.93 19.67
CA LYS A 193 29.27 -10.56 20.17
C LYS A 193 28.31 -10.18 21.29
N GLU A 194 27.07 -10.66 21.24
CA GLU A 194 26.07 -10.46 22.31
C GLU A 194 26.50 -11.16 23.60
N ASN A 195 26.92 -12.43 23.50
CA ASN A 195 27.36 -13.20 24.67
C ASN A 195 28.65 -12.67 25.31
N GLN A 196 29.46 -11.91 24.58
CA GLN A 196 30.72 -11.32 25.08
C GLN A 196 30.53 -9.97 25.80
N HIS A 197 29.38 -9.31 25.63
CA HIS A 197 29.02 -8.09 26.35
C HIS A 197 27.75 -8.31 27.19
N PRO A 198 27.85 -8.90 28.41
CA PRO A 198 26.75 -8.82 29.35
C PRO A 198 26.50 -7.33 29.63
N SER A 199 25.30 -6.85 29.29
CA SER A 199 24.86 -5.50 29.58
C SER A 199 25.00 -5.22 31.09
N SER A 200 26.09 -4.58 31.49
CA SER A 200 26.38 -4.29 32.89
C SER A 200 25.64 -3.07 33.44
N ASP A 201 24.80 -2.43 32.63
CA ASP A 201 23.96 -1.31 33.05
C ASP A 201 22.50 -1.58 32.69
N ILE A 202 21.70 -1.97 33.69
CA ILE A 202 20.42 -1.36 34.08
C ILE A 202 20.04 -1.94 35.45
N GLY A 203 20.42 -1.20 36.49
CA GLY A 203 19.74 -1.26 37.75
C GLY A 203 18.31 -0.70 37.59
N THR A 204 17.35 -1.43 38.15
CA THR A 204 16.03 -0.93 38.61
C THR A 204 15.21 -0.06 37.66
N ILE A 205 14.22 -0.66 36.97
CA ILE A 205 12.82 -0.20 36.93
C ILE A 205 11.94 -1.41 36.58
N ARG A 206 10.80 -1.49 37.27
CA ARG A 206 9.84 -2.60 37.33
C ARG A 206 9.29 -3.01 35.95
N GLY A 207 9.21 -4.33 35.74
CA GLY A 207 8.05 -4.99 35.15
C GLY A 207 7.73 -4.71 33.68
N ASN A 208 8.57 -5.17 32.76
CA ASN A 208 8.12 -5.67 31.46
C ASN A 208 9.18 -6.63 30.90
N ARG A 209 8.95 -7.94 31.02
CA ARG A 209 9.74 -8.94 30.30
C ARG A 209 9.28 -8.97 28.84
N SER A 210 9.64 -7.95 28.08
CA SER A 210 9.83 -8.13 26.64
C SER A 210 11.24 -8.70 26.47
N SER A 211 11.36 -9.95 26.01
CA SER A 211 12.63 -10.52 25.58
C SER A 211 13.33 -9.51 24.65
N SER A 212 14.48 -9.01 25.07
CA SER A 212 15.36 -8.18 24.24
C SER A 212 15.97 -9.05 23.15
N HIS A 213 15.17 -9.43 22.14
CA HIS A 213 15.71 -10.04 20.93
C HIS A 213 16.28 -8.92 20.07
N LEU A 214 17.62 -8.83 20.00
CA LEU A 214 18.28 -8.09 18.94
C LEU A 214 17.79 -8.59 17.57
N PRO A 215 17.69 -7.71 16.56
CA PRO A 215 17.24 -8.11 15.24
C PRO A 215 18.20 -9.16 14.66
N SER A 216 17.67 -10.23 14.07
CA SER A 216 18.47 -11.23 13.37
C SER A 216 19.17 -10.63 12.16
N PHE A 217 20.27 -11.25 11.73
CA PHE A 217 20.94 -10.87 10.49
C PHE A 217 19.96 -10.96 9.32
N PRO A 218 19.87 -9.94 8.45
CA PRO A 218 18.98 -9.99 7.30
C PRO A 218 19.32 -11.21 6.45
N LYS A 219 18.28 -11.95 6.01
CA LYS A 219 18.44 -13.13 5.16
C LYS A 219 18.85 -12.80 3.73
N SER A 220 18.67 -11.55 3.34
CA SER A 220 18.82 -11.08 1.97
C SER A 220 19.17 -9.60 1.94
N PHE A 221 19.77 -9.18 0.83
CA PHE A 221 20.05 -7.79 0.53
C PHE A 221 18.94 -7.22 -0.35
N GLN A 222 18.21 -6.24 0.21
CA GLN A 222 17.21 -5.49 -0.53
C GLN A 222 17.87 -4.31 -1.24
N SER A 223 17.54 -4.13 -2.51
CA SER A 223 18.06 -3.04 -3.34
C SER A 223 16.98 -2.54 -4.31
N ALA A 224 17.21 -1.39 -4.93
CA ALA A 224 16.48 -0.97 -6.12
C ALA A 224 17.38 -1.02 -7.35
N ILE A 225 16.80 -1.33 -8.49
CA ILE A 225 17.45 -1.32 -9.78
C ILE A 225 17.53 0.13 -10.25
N VAL A 226 18.74 0.65 -10.33
CA VAL A 226 19.02 2.03 -10.73
C VAL A 226 19.06 2.16 -12.25
N ASP A 227 19.61 1.15 -12.92
CA ASP A 227 19.77 1.13 -14.37
C ASP A 227 19.95 -0.31 -14.87
N VAL A 228 19.60 -0.53 -16.13
CA VAL A 228 19.74 -1.83 -16.82
C VAL A 228 20.23 -1.63 -18.26
N THR A 229 21.31 -2.32 -18.61
CA THR A 229 21.88 -2.34 -19.97
C THR A 229 21.41 -3.59 -20.72
N PRO A 230 21.03 -3.49 -22.01
CA PRO A 230 21.02 -2.28 -22.85
C PRO A 230 19.84 -1.36 -22.56
N GLU A 231 20.08 -0.05 -22.55
CA GLU A 231 19.05 0.97 -22.29
C GLU A 231 17.94 1.00 -23.36
N GLY A 232 16.82 1.69 -23.04
CA GLY A 232 15.75 1.97 -23.99
C GLY A 232 14.77 0.82 -24.23
N LYS A 233 14.85 -0.26 -23.44
CA LYS A 233 13.84 -1.32 -23.39
C LYS A 233 12.81 -1.06 -22.29
N PRO A 234 11.57 -1.55 -22.43
CA PRO A 234 10.55 -1.40 -21.40
C PRO A 234 10.75 -2.32 -20.19
N PHE A 235 11.51 -3.40 -20.35
CA PHE A 235 11.85 -4.40 -19.32
C PHE A 235 13.04 -5.25 -19.79
N TRP A 236 13.60 -6.04 -18.88
CA TRP A 236 14.69 -6.99 -19.15
C TRP A 236 14.53 -8.29 -18.35
N LYS A 237 15.08 -9.39 -18.85
CA LYS A 237 15.19 -10.65 -18.14
C LYS A 237 16.57 -10.80 -17.51
N ILE A 238 16.61 -11.18 -16.24
CA ILE A 238 17.83 -11.61 -15.56
C ILE A 238 18.14 -13.05 -15.96
N THR A 239 19.36 -13.28 -16.46
CA THR A 239 19.86 -14.59 -16.90
C THR A 239 21.22 -14.88 -16.27
N GLU A 240 21.76 -16.08 -16.51
CA GLU A 240 23.10 -16.46 -16.07
C GLU A 240 24.21 -15.56 -16.65
N ASN A 241 23.92 -14.85 -17.76
CA ASN A 241 24.85 -13.93 -18.41
C ASN A 241 24.75 -12.50 -17.86
N THR A 242 23.74 -12.21 -17.02
CA THR A 242 23.54 -10.89 -16.43
C THR A 242 24.62 -10.60 -15.40
N ARG A 243 25.36 -9.51 -15.60
CA ARG A 243 26.30 -9.00 -14.61
C ARG A 243 25.60 -8.05 -13.64
N PHE A 244 26.13 -7.93 -12.44
CA PHE A 244 25.63 -7.02 -11.41
C PHE A 244 26.73 -6.06 -10.99
N GLU A 245 26.39 -4.78 -10.87
CA GLU A 245 27.24 -3.77 -10.26
C GLU A 245 26.49 -2.99 -9.19
N PHE A 246 27.25 -2.31 -8.33
CA PHE A 246 26.69 -1.55 -7.23
C PHE A 246 27.08 -0.08 -7.37
N LYS A 247 26.08 0.79 -7.27
CA LYS A 247 26.27 2.23 -7.29
C LYS A 247 25.81 2.81 -5.97
N ASP A 248 26.70 3.54 -5.31
CA ASP A 248 26.31 4.34 -4.14
C ASP A 248 25.26 5.33 -4.61
N ALA A 249 24.07 5.18 -4.06
CA ALA A 249 22.95 6.02 -4.45
C ALA A 249 22.32 6.62 -3.21
N ASN A 250 21.76 7.81 -3.41
CA ASN A 250 21.16 8.55 -2.33
C ASN A 250 19.96 7.74 -1.81
N LEU A 251 20.01 7.31 -0.55
CA LEU A 251 18.93 6.58 0.13
C LEU A 251 17.56 7.19 -0.18
N ALA A 252 17.46 8.53 -0.15
CA ALA A 252 16.24 9.28 -0.44
C ALA A 252 15.70 9.14 -1.87
N LYS A 253 16.47 8.56 -2.82
CA LYS A 253 15.99 8.23 -4.18
C LYS A 253 15.54 6.77 -4.31
N ILE A 254 16.09 5.86 -3.51
CA ILE A 254 15.98 4.39 -3.64
C ILE A 254 14.98 3.82 -2.63
N PHE A 255 15.25 4.11 -1.36
CA PHE A 255 14.43 3.83 -0.22
C PHE A 255 13.86 5.16 0.14
N ASP A 256 12.85 5.58 -0.60
CA ASP A 256 12.12 6.76 -0.23
C ASP A 256 10.85 6.35 0.53
N PRO A 257 10.94 5.96 1.82
CA PRO A 257 9.79 6.11 2.70
C PRO A 257 9.44 7.60 2.89
N TYR A 258 10.26 8.51 2.35
CA TYR A 258 10.22 9.97 2.48
C TYR A 258 9.87 10.72 1.16
N ARG A 259 9.33 10.06 0.10
CA ARG A 259 8.78 10.80 -1.09
C ARG A 259 7.71 11.78 -0.63
N PHE A 260 7.17 11.49 0.54
CA PHE A 260 6.14 12.16 1.29
C PHE A 260 6.68 13.09 2.38
N THR A 261 8.00 13.26 2.52
CA THR A 261 8.57 14.30 3.37
C THR A 261 8.46 15.63 2.63
N PRO A 262 7.64 16.56 3.13
CA PRO A 262 7.48 17.84 2.48
C PRO A 262 8.79 18.64 2.56
N LYS A 263 9.31 19.14 1.43
CA LYS A 263 10.57 19.91 1.41
C LYS A 263 10.35 21.36 1.85
N LYS A 264 9.90 22.21 0.93
CA LYS A 264 9.60 23.63 1.17
C LYS A 264 8.14 23.87 0.85
N LEU A 265 7.38 24.41 1.80
CA LEU A 265 6.01 24.86 1.55
C LEU A 265 6.06 26.07 0.62
N VAL A 266 5.44 25.95 -0.56
CA VAL A 266 5.42 26.97 -1.61
C VAL A 266 4.09 27.73 -1.60
N ASN A 267 2.98 27.03 -1.35
CA ASN A 267 1.67 27.65 -1.27
C ASN A 267 0.72 26.84 -0.37
N VAL A 268 -0.36 27.48 0.08
CA VAL A 268 -1.50 26.82 0.74
C VAL A 268 -2.77 27.26 0.02
N VAL A 269 -3.40 26.34 -0.69
CA VAL A 269 -4.68 26.60 -1.37
C VAL A 269 -5.81 26.36 -0.37
N SER A 270 -6.54 27.42 0.00
CA SER A 270 -7.71 27.29 0.86
C SER A 270 -8.89 26.71 0.06
N ILE A 271 -9.42 25.59 0.54
CA ILE A 271 -10.56 24.88 -0.08
C ILE A 271 -11.83 25.18 0.71
N SER A 272 -11.78 24.99 2.03
CA SER A 272 -12.87 25.26 2.98
C SER A 272 -14.23 24.69 2.52
N LYS A 273 -14.24 23.42 2.10
CA LYS A 273 -15.46 22.71 1.66
C LYS A 273 -15.88 21.67 2.67
N GLN A 274 -17.17 21.42 2.73
CA GLN A 274 -17.76 20.40 3.57
C GLN A 274 -18.71 19.52 2.76
N ILE A 275 -18.73 18.23 3.05
CA ILE A 275 -19.77 17.30 2.61
C ILE A 275 -20.33 16.58 3.82
N LEU A 276 -21.65 16.37 3.83
CA LEU A 276 -22.32 15.54 4.81
C LEU A 276 -22.73 14.25 4.11
N VAL A 277 -22.26 13.11 4.63
CA VAL A 277 -22.63 11.80 4.08
C VAL A 277 -23.03 10.89 5.23
N ASP A 278 -24.28 10.44 5.18
CA ASP A 278 -24.95 9.77 6.30
C ASP A 278 -24.92 10.67 7.57
N ASP A 279 -24.35 10.17 8.66
CA ASP A 279 -24.17 10.86 9.95
C ASP A 279 -22.76 11.46 10.12
N THR A 280 -21.95 11.44 9.06
CA THR A 280 -20.55 11.87 9.07
C THR A 280 -20.35 13.13 8.22
N GLU A 281 -19.87 14.20 8.85
CA GLU A 281 -19.41 15.42 8.18
C GLU A 281 -17.93 15.28 7.80
N PHE A 282 -17.61 15.61 6.55
CA PHE A 282 -16.23 15.68 6.07
C PHE A 282 -15.89 17.12 5.75
N THR A 283 -14.82 17.64 6.36
CA THR A 283 -14.32 19.00 6.11
C THR A 283 -12.98 18.94 5.40
N ILE A 284 -12.85 19.66 4.29
CA ILE A 284 -11.64 19.76 3.49
C ILE A 284 -11.15 21.21 3.56
N PRO A 285 -10.26 21.54 4.52
CA PRO A 285 -9.82 22.91 4.73
C PRO A 285 -8.90 23.42 3.63
N SER A 286 -7.91 22.64 3.21
CA SER A 286 -6.80 23.14 2.39
C SER A 286 -5.98 22.05 1.71
N LEU A 287 -5.26 22.48 0.67
CA LEU A 287 -4.20 21.74 0.00
C LEU A 287 -2.87 22.47 0.24
N GLU A 288 -1.95 21.82 0.92
CA GLU A 288 -0.58 22.31 1.09
C GLU A 288 0.25 21.93 -0.14
N VAL A 289 0.84 22.92 -0.80
CA VAL A 289 1.68 22.74 -1.99
C VAL A 289 3.13 22.92 -1.59
N TYR A 290 3.90 21.85 -1.71
CA TYR A 290 5.34 21.84 -1.45
C TYR A 290 6.11 21.79 -2.76
N SER A 291 7.39 22.17 -2.73
CA SER A 291 8.25 22.19 -3.92
C SER A 291 8.43 20.82 -4.60
N ASN A 292 8.04 19.72 -3.95
CA ASN A 292 8.19 18.35 -4.45
C ASN A 292 6.91 17.52 -4.41
N MET A 293 5.81 18.00 -3.80
CA MET A 293 4.61 17.21 -3.56
C MET A 293 3.43 18.11 -3.17
N MET A 294 2.23 17.57 -3.10
CA MET A 294 1.09 18.21 -2.45
C MET A 294 0.49 17.32 -1.36
N LYS A 295 -0.12 17.95 -0.36
CA LYS A 295 -0.79 17.29 0.75
C LYS A 295 -2.18 17.89 0.94
N LEU A 296 -3.22 17.13 0.63
CA LEU A 296 -4.60 17.52 0.90
C LEU A 296 -4.97 17.09 2.31
N ILE A 297 -5.41 18.03 3.14
CA ILE A 297 -5.85 17.74 4.51
C ILE A 297 -7.37 17.64 4.50
N TRP A 298 -7.91 16.69 5.25
CA TRP A 298 -9.34 16.60 5.50
C TRP A 298 -9.64 15.99 6.87
N TYR A 299 -10.82 16.30 7.40
CA TYR A 299 -11.31 15.82 8.67
C TYR A 299 -12.62 15.07 8.48
N SER A 300 -12.86 14.05 9.28
CA SER A 300 -14.19 13.44 9.42
C SER A 300 -14.68 13.63 10.85
N TYR A 301 -15.93 14.06 10.97
CA TYR A 301 -16.60 14.31 12.22
C TYR A 301 -17.96 13.61 12.25
N GLN A 302 -18.19 12.76 13.25
CA GLN A 302 -19.43 12.00 13.41
C GLN A 302 -19.94 12.17 14.84
N ARG A 303 -21.25 12.37 14.99
CA ARG A 303 -21.95 12.36 16.29
C ARG A 303 -23.17 11.45 16.22
N ILE A 304 -23.19 10.39 17.01
CA ILE A 304 -24.30 9.45 17.06
C ILE A 304 -24.91 9.49 18.46
N LYS A 305 -26.21 9.79 18.57
CA LYS A 305 -26.92 9.71 19.84
C LYS A 305 -27.07 8.27 20.29
N ILE A 306 -26.78 8.00 21.56
CA ILE A 306 -26.92 6.68 22.16
C ILE A 306 -28.12 6.68 23.11
N PRO A 307 -28.95 5.62 23.11
CA PRO A 307 -29.95 5.42 24.15
C PRO A 307 -29.32 5.36 25.55
N GLU A 308 -29.98 5.95 26.55
CA GLU A 308 -29.53 5.95 27.95
C GLU A 308 -29.29 4.53 28.51
N SER A 309 -30.10 3.58 28.09
CA SER A 309 -29.97 2.16 28.46
C SER A 309 -28.65 1.54 28.00
N ASP A 310 -28.06 2.01 26.90
CA ASP A 310 -26.80 1.48 26.37
C ASP A 310 -25.60 2.21 26.98
N PHE A 311 -25.79 3.46 27.42
CA PHE A 311 -24.77 4.24 28.13
C PHE A 311 -24.48 3.69 29.53
N THR A 312 -25.52 3.19 30.20
CA THR A 312 -25.45 2.62 31.55
C THR A 312 -24.90 1.19 31.59
N ASP A 313 -24.77 0.52 30.44
CA ASP A 313 -24.16 -0.80 30.31
C ASP A 313 -22.68 -0.68 29.93
N ILE A 314 -21.79 -0.88 30.91
CA ILE A 314 -20.33 -0.83 30.75
C ILE A 314 -19.84 -1.79 29.64
N ARG A 315 -20.50 -2.94 29.44
CA ARG A 315 -20.08 -3.90 28.41
C ARG A 315 -20.42 -3.37 27.02
N LYS A 316 -21.61 -2.79 26.84
CA LYS A 316 -21.98 -2.13 25.59
C LYS A 316 -21.10 -0.92 25.31
N MET A 317 -20.83 -0.09 26.31
CA MET A 317 -19.95 1.07 26.18
C MET A 317 -18.51 0.67 25.77
N ASN A 318 -17.94 -0.37 26.39
CA ASN A 318 -16.62 -0.89 26.02
C ASN A 318 -16.61 -1.52 24.62
N HIS A 319 -17.69 -2.19 24.24
CA HIS A 319 -17.83 -2.76 22.90
C HIS A 319 -17.95 -1.66 21.83
N MET A 320 -18.79 -0.64 22.04
CA MET A 320 -18.91 0.53 21.16
C MET A 320 -17.55 1.24 20.98
N ASN A 321 -16.82 1.47 22.07
CA ASN A 321 -15.44 1.99 22.03
C ASN A 321 -14.50 1.16 21.13
N ARG A 322 -14.65 -0.17 21.14
CA ARG A 322 -13.82 -1.07 20.34
C ARG A 322 -14.25 -1.11 18.86
N MET A 323 -15.54 -0.97 18.58
CA MET A 323 -16.07 -0.93 17.21
C MET A 323 -15.63 0.36 16.51
N MET A 324 -15.72 1.51 17.18
CA MET A 324 -15.33 2.82 16.63
C MET A 324 -13.85 2.91 16.22
N ARG A 325 -12.96 2.13 16.87
CA ARG A 325 -11.56 2.03 16.46
C ARG A 325 -11.36 1.43 15.07
N ASN A 326 -12.38 0.82 14.47
CA ASN A 326 -12.26 0.13 13.19
C ASN A 326 -13.14 0.76 12.09
N GLU A 327 -14.01 1.72 12.43
CA GLU A 327 -14.87 2.42 11.48
C GLU A 327 -14.19 3.71 11.01
N HIS A 328 -13.16 3.56 10.19
CA HIS A 328 -12.43 4.67 9.61
C HIS A 328 -12.98 5.01 8.22
N PRO A 329 -13.53 6.20 8.01
CA PRO A 329 -13.96 6.60 6.69
C PRO A 329 -12.75 6.90 5.80
N ARG A 330 -12.93 6.77 4.50
CA ARG A 330 -11.94 7.06 3.47
C ARG A 330 -12.59 7.83 2.32
N LEU A 331 -11.88 8.82 1.79
CA LEU A 331 -12.31 9.57 0.61
C LEU A 331 -11.57 9.09 -0.62
N ILE A 332 -12.29 8.62 -1.65
CA ILE A 332 -11.71 8.34 -2.96
C ILE A 332 -11.70 9.64 -3.77
N ILE A 333 -10.52 10.22 -3.92
CA ILE A 333 -10.35 11.58 -4.45
C ILE A 333 -9.62 11.56 -5.79
N THR A 334 -10.03 12.44 -6.70
CA THR A 334 -9.24 12.89 -7.84
C THR A 334 -8.98 14.37 -7.77
N LEU A 335 -7.77 14.78 -8.16
CA LEU A 335 -7.34 16.17 -8.21
C LEU A 335 -6.81 16.48 -9.62
N GLU A 336 -7.35 17.53 -10.23
CA GLU A 336 -6.92 18.05 -11.52
C GLU A 336 -6.68 19.56 -11.42
N ASP A 337 -5.99 20.17 -12.39
CA ASP A 337 -5.93 21.62 -12.55
C ASP A 337 -6.60 22.10 -13.83
N ASP A 338 -6.75 23.43 -13.97
CA ASP A 338 -7.35 24.08 -15.14
C ASP A 338 -6.51 23.94 -16.44
N LEU A 339 -5.30 23.41 -16.35
CA LEU A 339 -4.43 23.11 -17.48
C LEU A 339 -4.61 21.65 -17.97
N GLY A 340 -5.42 20.85 -17.27
CA GLY A 340 -5.67 19.45 -17.57
C GLY A 340 -4.65 18.48 -16.98
N ASN A 341 -3.75 18.95 -16.09
CA ASN A 341 -2.86 18.05 -15.38
C ASN A 341 -3.65 17.27 -14.33
N ARG A 342 -3.42 15.96 -14.26
CA ARG A 342 -4.03 15.07 -13.28
C ARG A 342 -3.03 14.64 -12.23
N TYR A 343 -3.42 14.72 -10.97
CA TYR A 343 -2.57 14.39 -9.84
C TYR A 343 -3.08 13.11 -9.17
N ALA A 344 -2.28 12.04 -9.24
CA ALA A 344 -2.59 10.77 -8.60
C ALA A 344 -2.28 10.87 -7.09
N SER A 345 -3.25 10.48 -6.25
CA SER A 345 -3.02 10.25 -4.83
C SER A 345 -2.18 8.99 -4.67
N THR A 346 -1.12 9.10 -3.89
CA THR A 346 -0.08 8.07 -3.73
C THR A 346 -0.04 7.46 -2.35
N ASN A 347 -0.57 8.17 -1.35
CA ASN A 347 -0.73 7.65 -0.01
C ASN A 347 -1.87 8.36 0.70
N GLU A 348 -2.57 7.64 1.57
CA GLU A 348 -3.54 8.19 2.50
C GLU A 348 -3.14 7.73 3.89
N SER A 349 -2.90 8.70 4.77
CA SER A 349 -2.56 8.42 6.16
C SER A 349 -3.46 9.24 7.06
N GLY A 350 -3.97 8.58 8.09
CA GLY A 350 -4.82 9.16 9.11
C GLY A 350 -4.21 8.92 10.47
N GLY A 351 -4.25 9.96 11.31
CA GLY A 351 -3.85 9.90 12.69
C GLY A 351 -4.95 10.51 13.54
N GLY A 352 -5.46 9.74 14.51
CA GLY A 352 -6.47 10.23 15.46
C GLY A 352 -5.87 11.32 16.34
N GLY A 353 -6.15 12.58 16.01
CA GLY A 353 -5.85 13.74 16.86
C GLY A 353 -6.97 14.09 17.86
N GLY A 354 -8.13 13.42 17.77
CA GLY A 354 -9.30 13.67 18.61
C GLY A 354 -9.77 12.42 19.38
N SER A 355 -10.47 12.63 20.49
CA SER A 355 -11.14 11.58 21.25
C SER A 355 -12.18 10.89 20.37
N SER A 356 -11.94 9.62 20.03
CA SER A 356 -12.98 8.76 19.46
C SER A 356 -13.54 7.90 20.59
N GLY A 357 -14.83 8.05 20.89
CA GLY A 357 -15.46 7.35 22.00
C GLY A 357 -16.76 7.99 22.47
N PRO A 358 -17.42 7.39 23.47
CA PRO A 358 -18.63 7.93 24.08
C PRO A 358 -18.31 9.18 24.89
N ASP A 359 -19.10 10.22 24.67
CA ASP A 359 -19.17 11.42 25.48
C ASP A 359 -20.33 11.28 26.49
N PRO A 360 -20.03 11.08 27.79
CA PRO A 360 -21.05 10.96 28.83
C PRO A 360 -21.85 12.23 29.07
N THR A 361 -21.33 13.39 28.68
CA THR A 361 -22.00 14.67 28.95
C THR A 361 -23.10 14.95 27.94
N THR A 362 -22.94 14.47 26.70
CA THR A 362 -23.93 14.63 25.63
C THR A 362 -24.67 13.34 25.28
N MET A 363 -24.29 12.21 25.87
CA MET A 363 -24.82 10.87 25.57
C MET A 363 -24.67 10.51 24.08
N GLU A 364 -23.54 10.88 23.50
CA GLU A 364 -23.23 10.66 22.09
C GLU A 364 -21.94 9.86 21.93
N ILE A 365 -21.81 9.14 20.83
CA ILE A 365 -20.50 8.71 20.35
C ILE A 365 -19.96 9.83 19.47
N ILE A 366 -18.74 10.26 19.75
CA ILE A 366 -18.03 11.24 18.93
C ILE A 366 -16.89 10.52 18.22
N SER A 367 -16.81 10.71 16.90
CA SER A 367 -15.70 10.27 16.07
C SER A 367 -15.07 11.50 15.43
N ASN A 368 -13.76 11.71 15.63
CA ASN A 368 -13.05 12.82 15.02
C ASN A 368 -11.68 12.34 14.53
N TYR A 369 -11.51 12.33 13.21
CA TYR A 369 -10.27 11.93 12.58
C TYR A 369 -9.72 13.03 11.68
N SER A 370 -8.40 13.15 11.69
CA SER A 370 -7.62 13.95 10.76
C SER A 370 -6.92 13.02 9.79
N TRP A 371 -7.07 13.31 8.51
CA TRP A 371 -6.54 12.54 7.41
C TRP A 371 -5.79 13.45 6.46
N HIS A 372 -4.87 12.86 5.70
CA HIS A 372 -4.27 13.53 4.58
C HIS A 372 -4.05 12.58 3.41
N SER A 373 -4.23 13.12 2.21
CA SER A 373 -3.91 12.47 0.94
C SER A 373 -2.70 13.14 0.33
N ILE A 374 -1.74 12.34 -0.14
CA ILE A 374 -0.47 12.84 -0.67
C ILE A 374 -0.38 12.64 -2.16
N PHE A 375 -0.03 13.70 -2.88
CA PHE A 375 0.19 13.68 -4.33
C PHE A 375 1.69 13.86 -4.60
N SER A 376 2.26 12.94 -5.36
CA SER A 376 3.72 12.87 -5.58
C SER A 376 4.28 14.00 -6.44
N SER A 377 3.42 14.71 -7.19
CA SER A 377 3.81 15.86 -8.00
C SER A 377 3.39 17.17 -7.33
N THR A 378 4.17 18.23 -7.53
CA THR A 378 3.78 19.59 -7.12
C THR A 378 2.77 20.20 -8.09
N LEU A 379 2.00 21.19 -7.63
CA LEU A 379 1.03 21.91 -8.47
C LEU A 379 1.77 22.75 -9.53
N ASP A 380 1.28 22.75 -10.76
CA ASP A 380 1.84 23.61 -11.82
C ASP A 380 1.74 25.10 -11.39
N PRO A 381 2.86 25.85 -11.37
CA PRO A 381 2.86 27.28 -10.99
C PRO A 381 1.94 28.18 -11.83
N LYS A 382 1.51 27.72 -13.02
CA LYS A 382 0.59 28.43 -13.91
C LYS A 382 -0.88 28.09 -13.66
N ALA A 383 -1.17 27.05 -12.88
CA ALA A 383 -2.53 26.66 -12.53
C ALA A 383 -3.22 27.80 -11.77
N LYS A 384 -4.44 28.13 -12.18
CA LYS A 384 -5.28 29.16 -11.55
C LYS A 384 -6.44 28.56 -10.79
N GLU A 385 -6.77 27.32 -11.06
CA GLU A 385 -7.85 26.59 -10.41
C GLU A 385 -7.46 25.12 -10.27
N ILE A 386 -7.84 24.52 -9.16
CA ILE A 386 -7.83 23.06 -8.98
C ILE A 386 -9.27 22.56 -8.99
N ILE A 387 -9.45 21.37 -9.55
CA ILE A 387 -10.71 20.64 -9.60
C ILE A 387 -10.55 19.43 -8.67
N LEU A 388 -11.10 19.55 -7.46
CA LEU A 388 -11.13 18.47 -6.49
C LEU A 388 -12.45 17.71 -6.64
N THR A 389 -12.38 16.41 -6.90
CA THR A 389 -13.58 15.54 -6.98
C THR A 389 -13.46 14.39 -6.00
N ILE A 390 -14.44 14.25 -5.12
CA ILE A 390 -14.62 13.07 -4.27
C ILE A 390 -15.57 12.15 -5.02
N LYS A 391 -15.07 10.99 -5.46
CA LYS A 391 -15.83 9.99 -6.21
C LYS A 391 -16.65 9.09 -5.31
N GLU A 392 -16.09 8.70 -4.17
CA GLU A 392 -16.72 7.81 -3.21
C GLU A 392 -16.28 8.18 -1.79
N VAL A 393 -17.17 8.00 -0.82
CA VAL A 393 -16.82 7.86 0.59
C VAL A 393 -16.98 6.40 0.96
N GLN A 394 -15.96 5.80 1.57
CA GLN A 394 -15.95 4.39 1.96
C GLN A 394 -15.77 4.26 3.47
N TRP A 395 -16.53 3.39 4.11
CA TRP A 395 -16.35 2.97 5.50
C TRP A 395 -16.10 1.48 5.54
N VAL A 396 -15.43 1.03 6.58
CA VAL A 396 -15.48 -0.37 6.98
C VAL A 396 -16.29 -0.48 8.25
N ARG A 397 -17.56 -0.84 8.09
CA ARG A 397 -18.49 -1.01 9.21
C ARG A 397 -18.39 -2.44 9.73
N GLN A 398 -18.27 -2.59 11.03
CA GLN A 398 -18.42 -3.92 11.62
C GLN A 398 -19.90 -4.29 11.65
N ASN A 399 -20.23 -5.55 11.42
CA ASN A 399 -21.62 -5.96 11.31
C ASN A 399 -22.37 -5.72 12.64
N THR A 400 -23.37 -4.84 12.60
CA THR A 400 -24.11 -4.34 13.77
C THR A 400 -25.05 -5.37 14.39
N THR A 401 -25.28 -6.51 13.73
CA THR A 401 -25.99 -7.67 14.33
C THR A 401 -25.32 -8.17 15.62
N SER A 402 -24.05 -7.87 15.83
CA SER A 402 -23.36 -8.13 17.10
C SER A 402 -23.83 -7.26 18.27
N MET A 403 -24.48 -6.11 18.04
CA MET A 403 -24.97 -5.22 19.11
C MET A 403 -26.17 -5.81 19.86
N ASN A 404 -26.96 -6.66 19.20
CA ASN A 404 -28.11 -7.35 19.79
C ASN A 404 -27.75 -8.73 20.37
N MET A 405 -26.50 -9.19 20.20
CA MET A 405 -26.07 -10.44 20.81
C MET A 405 -25.69 -10.20 22.28
N PRO A 406 -26.24 -10.97 23.23
CA PRO A 406 -25.84 -10.85 24.61
C PRO A 406 -24.33 -11.10 24.75
N PRO A 407 -23.63 -10.39 25.65
CA PRO A 407 -22.20 -10.58 25.85
C PRO A 407 -21.94 -12.06 26.15
N PRO A 408 -20.89 -12.67 25.56
CA PRO A 408 -20.59 -14.06 25.81
C PRO A 408 -20.40 -14.28 27.33
N PRO A 409 -20.85 -15.43 27.86
CA PRO A 409 -20.61 -15.76 29.27
C PRO A 409 -19.10 -15.71 29.57
N PRO A 410 -18.70 -15.38 30.80
CA PRO A 410 -17.29 -15.35 31.19
C PRO A 410 -16.64 -16.68 30.83
N ARG A 411 -15.70 -16.64 29.88
CA ARG A 411 -15.10 -17.86 29.31
C ARG A 411 -14.10 -18.44 30.30
N PRO A 412 -14.06 -19.77 30.50
CA PRO A 412 -12.86 -20.42 31.02
C PRO A 412 -11.69 -20.25 30.03
N SER A 413 -10.47 -20.50 30.50
CA SER A 413 -9.15 -20.33 29.85
C SER A 413 -9.10 -20.56 28.31
N PRO A 414 -8.17 -19.93 27.58
CA PRO A 414 -8.40 -19.40 26.24
C PRO A 414 -8.67 -20.50 25.20
N HIS A 415 -9.94 -20.76 24.92
CA HIS A 415 -10.33 -21.37 23.66
C HIS A 415 -10.34 -20.29 22.58
N MET A 416 -9.39 -20.37 21.66
CA MET A 416 -9.39 -19.56 20.45
C MET A 416 -10.69 -19.82 19.70
N THR A 417 -11.47 -18.77 19.48
CA THR A 417 -12.68 -18.86 18.64
C THR A 417 -12.20 -19.12 17.22
N PRO A 418 -12.72 -20.15 16.52
CA PRO A 418 -12.42 -20.32 15.11
C PRO A 418 -12.74 -19.04 14.36
N ILE A 419 -11.79 -18.54 13.55
CA ILE A 419 -11.95 -17.36 12.68
C ILE A 419 -13.21 -17.48 11.80
N GLU A 420 -13.69 -18.70 11.60
CA GLU A 420 -14.87 -18.99 10.82
C GLU A 420 -16.17 -18.40 11.39
N ASN A 421 -16.23 -18.18 12.71
CA ASN A 421 -17.40 -17.62 13.42
C ASN A 421 -17.31 -16.11 13.67
N THR A 422 -16.26 -15.44 13.21
CA THR A 422 -16.19 -13.97 13.24
C THR A 422 -17.00 -13.39 12.09
N LEU A 423 -18.07 -12.64 12.41
CA LEU A 423 -18.79 -11.81 11.44
C LEU A 423 -17.79 -10.85 10.81
N LEU A 424 -17.63 -10.94 9.50
CA LEU A 424 -16.69 -10.09 8.80
C LEU A 424 -17.18 -8.65 8.77
N PRO A 425 -16.26 -7.68 8.75
CA PRO A 425 -16.63 -6.32 8.46
C PRO A 425 -17.17 -6.22 7.03
N LYS A 426 -17.96 -5.18 6.79
CA LYS A 426 -18.57 -4.84 5.51
C LYS A 426 -18.03 -3.49 5.04
N ILE A 427 -17.76 -3.36 3.75
CA ILE A 427 -17.44 -2.06 3.16
C ILE A 427 -18.75 -1.36 2.83
N VAL A 428 -18.93 -0.16 3.33
CA VAL A 428 -20.07 0.69 2.99
C VAL A 428 -19.56 1.81 2.11
N ILE A 429 -20.27 2.11 1.03
CA ILE A 429 -19.87 3.10 0.02
C ILE A 429 -21.02 4.09 -0.17
N ALA A 430 -20.71 5.38 -0.14
CA ALA A 430 -21.57 6.42 -0.66
C ALA A 430 -20.93 6.99 -1.93
N GLU A 431 -21.67 6.97 -3.02
CA GLU A 431 -21.19 7.45 -4.32
C GLU A 431 -21.34 8.98 -4.41
N GLY A 432 -20.34 9.64 -4.99
CA GLY A 432 -20.43 11.04 -5.39
C GLY A 432 -20.99 11.19 -6.82
N PRO A 433 -20.50 12.16 -7.62
CA PRO A 433 -19.35 13.01 -7.35
C PRO A 433 -19.69 14.25 -6.49
N TRP A 434 -18.82 14.57 -5.55
CA TRP A 434 -18.75 15.91 -4.96
C TRP A 434 -17.56 16.65 -5.58
N THR A 435 -17.84 17.58 -6.48
CA THR A 435 -16.81 18.32 -7.21
C THR A 435 -16.72 19.77 -6.76
N PHE A 436 -15.50 20.23 -6.52
CA PHE A 436 -15.18 21.58 -6.10
C PHE A 436 -14.13 22.18 -7.01
N ASN A 437 -14.50 23.27 -7.66
CA ASN A 437 -13.56 24.15 -8.36
C ASN A 437 -13.04 25.16 -7.35
N VAL A 438 -11.73 25.17 -7.14
CA VAL A 438 -11.08 25.96 -6.09
C VAL A 438 -10.02 26.86 -6.72
N PRO A 439 -10.15 28.19 -6.61
CA PRO A 439 -9.14 29.10 -7.17
C PRO A 439 -7.81 28.97 -6.43
N VAL A 440 -6.72 29.06 -7.19
CA VAL A 440 -5.35 29.05 -6.69
C VAL A 440 -4.84 30.48 -6.62
N HIS A 441 -4.61 30.96 -5.41
CA HIS A 441 -3.96 32.24 -5.18
C HIS A 441 -2.48 32.00 -4.88
N TRP A 442 -1.62 32.22 -5.86
CA TRP A 442 -0.18 32.16 -5.65
C TRP A 442 0.28 33.35 -4.81
N GLN A 443 0.97 33.08 -3.71
CA GLN A 443 1.66 34.11 -2.96
C GLN A 443 2.75 34.71 -3.86
N LYS A 444 2.69 36.01 -4.15
CA LYS A 444 3.76 36.70 -4.88
C LYS A 444 5.06 36.55 -4.08
N SER A 445 6.07 35.94 -4.68
CA SER A 445 7.41 35.94 -4.10
C SER A 445 7.91 37.37 -4.01
N SER A 446 8.27 37.81 -2.81
CA SER A 446 8.83 39.13 -2.51
C SER A 446 10.24 39.36 -3.07
N SER A 447 10.62 38.65 -4.13
CA SER A 447 11.94 38.75 -4.79
C SER A 447 11.97 39.72 -5.97
N ASP A 448 10.83 40.27 -6.40
CA ASP A 448 10.75 41.13 -7.59
C ASP A 448 10.71 42.64 -7.27
N GLU A 449 10.96 43.04 -6.01
CA GLU A 449 11.06 44.47 -5.61
C GLU A 449 12.50 44.97 -5.38
N ALA A 450 13.50 44.25 -5.90
CA ALA A 450 14.88 44.73 -5.92
C ALA A 450 15.48 44.58 -7.33
N SER A 451 14.98 45.37 -8.27
CA SER A 451 15.67 45.70 -9.53
C SER A 451 15.62 47.20 -9.77
#